data_AF-Q16719-F1
#
_entry.id   AF-Q16719-F1
#
_cell.length_a   1.000
_cell.length_b   1.000
_cell.length_c   1.000
_cell.angle_alpha   90.00
_cell.angle_beta   90.00
_cell.angle_gamma   90.00
#
_symmetry.space_group_name_H-M   'P 1'
#
loop_
_entity.id
_entity.type
_entity.pdbx_description
1 polymer ?
#
loop_
_entity_poly.entity_id
_entity_poly.type
_entity_poly.pdbx_seq_one_letter_code
_entity_poly.pdbx_strand_id
1 'polypeptide(L)'
;MEPSSLELPADTVQRIAAELKCHPTDERVALHLDEEDKLRHFRECFYIPKIQDLPPVDLSLVNKDENAIYFLGNSLGLQPKMVKTYLEEELDKWAKIAAYGHEVGKRPWITGDESIVGLMKDIVGANEKEIALMNALTVNLHLLMLSFFKPTPKRYKILLEAKAFPSDHYAIESQLQLHGLNIEESMRMIKPREGEETLRIEDILEVIEKEGDSIAVILFSGVHFYTGQHFNIPAITKAGQAKGCYVGFDLAHAVGNVELYLHDWGVDFACWCSYKYLNAGAGGIAGAFIHEKHAHTIKPALVGWFGHELSTRFKMDNKLQLIPGVCGFRISNPPILLVCSLHASLEIFKQATMKALRKKSVLLTGYLEYLIKHNYGKDKAATKKPVVNIITPSHVEERGCQLTITFSVPNKDVFQELEKRGVVCDKRNPNGIRVAPVPLYNSFHDVYKFTNLLTSILDSAETKN
;
A
#
# COMPACT_ATOMS: atom_id res chain seq x y z
N MET A 1 -14.30 12.22 11.13
CA MET A 1 -14.50 12.58 9.72
C MET A 1 -15.91 13.12 9.60
N GLU A 2 -16.09 14.37 9.18
CA GLU A 2 -17.38 14.75 8.60
C GLU A 2 -17.60 13.85 7.37
N PRO A 3 -18.79 13.24 7.18
CA PRO A 3 -19.05 12.47 5.98
C PRO A 3 -18.90 13.43 4.80
N SER A 4 -17.86 13.19 4.01
CA SER A 4 -17.62 13.89 2.77
C SER A 4 -18.90 13.82 1.94
N SER A 5 -19.43 14.98 1.54
CA SER A 5 -20.61 15.12 0.66
C SER A 5 -20.37 14.59 -0.76
N LEU A 6 -19.46 13.63 -0.93
CA LEU A 6 -19.17 12.97 -2.18
C LEU A 6 -20.36 12.07 -2.54
N GLU A 7 -20.96 12.38 -3.69
CA GLU A 7 -21.86 11.49 -4.43
C GLU A 7 -21.26 10.07 -4.44
N LEU A 8 -22.07 9.05 -4.13
CA LEU A 8 -21.59 7.67 -4.15
C LEU A 8 -21.18 7.31 -5.59
N PRO A 9 -20.12 6.50 -5.79
CA PRO A 9 -19.68 6.14 -7.14
C PRO A 9 -20.80 5.57 -8.04
N ALA A 10 -21.72 4.80 -7.45
CA ALA A 10 -22.87 4.25 -8.18
C ALA A 10 -23.82 5.34 -8.70
N ASP A 11 -24.06 6.39 -7.89
CA ASP A 11 -24.93 7.51 -8.24
C ASP A 11 -24.27 8.34 -9.37
N THR A 12 -22.96 8.60 -9.27
CA THR A 12 -22.19 9.27 -10.33
C THR A 12 -22.28 8.52 -11.66
N VAL A 13 -22.11 7.19 -11.63
CA VAL A 13 -22.18 6.33 -12.82
C VAL A 13 -23.58 6.35 -13.45
N GLN A 14 -24.63 6.26 -12.63
CA GLN A 14 -26.02 6.32 -13.10
C GLN A 14 -26.37 7.69 -13.69
N ARG A 15 -25.94 8.78 -13.06
CA ARG A 15 -26.16 10.15 -13.52
C ARG A 15 -25.51 10.38 -14.89
N ILE A 16 -24.23 10.01 -15.05
CA ILE A 16 -23.51 10.12 -16.32
C ILE A 16 -24.20 9.28 -17.41
N ALA A 17 -24.63 8.07 -17.09
CA ALA A 17 -25.33 7.22 -18.05
C ALA A 17 -26.66 7.85 -18.53
N ALA A 18 -27.40 8.48 -17.61
CA ALA A 18 -28.62 9.21 -17.94
C ALA A 18 -28.34 10.44 -18.84
N GLU A 19 -27.29 11.21 -18.53
CA GLU A 19 -26.82 12.35 -19.34
C GLU A 19 -26.45 11.92 -20.77
N LEU A 20 -25.75 10.78 -20.90
CA LEU A 20 -25.35 10.18 -22.18
C LEU A 20 -26.45 9.38 -22.88
N LYS A 21 -27.62 9.22 -22.24
CA LYS A 21 -28.76 8.41 -22.72
C LYS A 21 -28.33 6.98 -23.09
N CYS A 22 -27.56 6.34 -22.22
CA CYS A 22 -27.07 4.98 -22.38
C CYS A 22 -27.29 4.14 -21.12
N HIS A 23 -27.01 2.85 -21.22
CA HIS A 23 -27.03 1.98 -20.06
C HIS A 23 -25.80 2.27 -19.16
N PRO A 24 -25.88 2.19 -17.82
CA PRO A 24 -24.75 2.45 -16.91
C PRO A 24 -23.49 1.60 -17.13
N THR A 25 -23.62 0.47 -17.83
CA THR A 25 -22.50 -0.42 -18.20
C THR A 25 -22.05 -0.26 -19.65
N ASP A 26 -22.51 0.77 -20.36
CA ASP A 26 -22.10 1.07 -21.74
C ASP A 26 -20.68 1.66 -21.76
N GLU A 27 -19.89 1.33 -22.78
CA GLU A 27 -18.52 1.81 -22.95
C GLU A 27 -18.42 3.34 -22.94
N ARG A 28 -19.46 4.03 -23.45
CA ARG A 28 -19.55 5.49 -23.48
C ARG A 28 -19.43 6.12 -22.09
N VAL A 29 -19.89 5.43 -21.03
CA VAL A 29 -19.75 5.91 -19.65
C VAL A 29 -18.28 5.92 -19.23
N ALA A 30 -17.53 4.86 -19.54
CA ALA A 30 -16.11 4.77 -19.22
C ALA A 30 -15.29 5.83 -19.97
N LEU A 31 -15.56 5.99 -21.27
CA LEU A 31 -14.88 7.00 -22.09
C LEU A 31 -15.16 8.42 -21.61
N HIS A 32 -16.41 8.74 -21.25
CA HIS A 32 -16.76 10.04 -20.69
C HIS A 32 -16.09 10.30 -19.33
N LEU A 33 -16.03 9.29 -18.44
CA LEU A 33 -15.31 9.40 -17.17
C LEU A 33 -13.80 9.65 -17.37
N ASP A 34 -13.18 9.05 -18.40
CA ASP A 34 -11.78 9.31 -18.78
C ASP A 34 -11.59 10.72 -19.39
N GLU A 35 -12.59 11.24 -20.11
CA GLU A 35 -12.58 12.61 -20.64
C GLU A 35 -12.60 13.67 -19.52
N GLU A 36 -13.37 13.42 -18.46
CA GLU A 36 -13.49 14.30 -17.28
C GLU A 36 -12.37 14.10 -16.24
N ASP A 37 -11.54 13.07 -16.39
CA ASP A 37 -10.45 12.79 -15.46
C ASP A 37 -9.29 13.80 -15.56
N LYS A 38 -9.27 14.74 -14.62
CA LYS A 38 -8.21 15.76 -14.47
C LYS A 38 -6.82 15.17 -14.21
N LEU A 39 -6.73 13.92 -13.74
CA LEU A 39 -5.48 13.23 -13.43
C LEU A 39 -5.02 12.30 -14.56
N ARG A 40 -5.75 12.20 -15.68
CA ARG A 40 -5.44 11.25 -16.77
C ARG A 40 -4.03 11.37 -17.33
N HIS A 41 -3.47 12.58 -17.32
CA HIS A 41 -2.16 12.87 -17.86
C HIS A 41 -1.02 12.19 -17.08
N PHE A 42 -1.24 11.82 -15.81
CA PHE A 42 -0.24 11.07 -15.03
C PHE A 42 0.03 9.68 -15.59
N ARG A 43 -0.90 9.10 -16.37
CA ARG A 43 -0.68 7.82 -17.06
C ARG A 43 0.56 7.87 -17.95
N GLU A 44 0.81 9.02 -18.59
CA GLU A 44 1.98 9.22 -19.45
C GLU A 44 3.30 9.29 -18.69
N CYS A 45 3.28 9.39 -17.36
CA CYS A 45 4.49 9.35 -16.52
C CYS A 45 5.00 7.92 -16.29
N PHE A 46 4.29 6.87 -16.72
CA PHE A 46 4.62 5.47 -16.44
C PHE A 46 4.88 4.65 -17.70
N TYR A 47 5.70 3.62 -17.59
CA TYR A 47 5.78 2.56 -18.59
C TYR A 47 4.70 1.51 -18.32
N ILE A 48 3.68 1.46 -19.18
CA ILE A 48 2.68 0.39 -19.15
C ILE A 48 3.16 -0.72 -20.09
N PRO A 49 3.31 -1.97 -19.62
CA PRO A 49 3.73 -3.08 -20.47
C PRO A 49 2.82 -3.23 -21.70
N LYS A 50 3.42 -3.52 -22.86
CA LYS A 50 2.64 -4.02 -23.99
C LYS A 50 2.24 -5.46 -23.74
N ILE A 51 1.07 -5.84 -24.26
CA ILE A 51 0.54 -7.19 -24.08
C ILE A 51 1.55 -8.24 -24.61
N GLN A 52 2.24 -7.97 -25.72
CA GLN A 52 3.26 -8.88 -26.28
C GLN A 52 4.49 -9.11 -25.39
N ASP A 53 4.78 -8.20 -24.46
CA ASP A 53 5.95 -8.30 -23.58
C ASP A 53 5.64 -9.11 -22.30
N LEU A 54 4.38 -9.50 -22.10
CA LEU A 54 3.95 -10.27 -20.93
C LEU A 54 4.13 -11.78 -21.17
N PRO A 55 4.85 -12.51 -20.29
CA PRO A 55 5.15 -13.93 -20.50
C PRO A 55 3.94 -14.89 -20.66
N PRO A 56 2.82 -14.74 -19.91
CA PRO A 56 1.73 -15.73 -19.94
C PRO A 56 0.67 -15.47 -21.03
N VAL A 57 0.88 -14.50 -21.93
CA VAL A 57 -0.13 -14.08 -22.92
C VAL A 57 -0.27 -15.06 -24.08
N ASP A 58 -1.50 -15.26 -24.54
CA ASP A 58 -1.81 -15.96 -25.79
C ASP A 58 -2.09 -14.92 -26.90
N LEU A 59 -1.12 -14.72 -27.79
CA LEU A 59 -1.19 -13.73 -28.87
C LEU A 59 -2.31 -13.99 -29.89
N SER A 60 -2.93 -15.17 -29.89
CA SER A 60 -4.08 -15.46 -30.75
C SER A 60 -5.39 -14.83 -30.25
N LEU A 61 -5.43 -14.40 -28.98
CA LEU A 61 -6.63 -13.89 -28.31
C LEU A 61 -6.67 -12.36 -28.19
N VAL A 62 -5.57 -11.67 -28.53
CA VAL A 62 -5.36 -10.27 -28.17
C VAL A 62 -4.65 -9.49 -29.27
N ASN A 63 -4.83 -8.17 -29.25
CA ASN A 63 -3.99 -7.26 -30.00
C ASN A 63 -2.65 -7.07 -29.27
N LYS A 64 -1.57 -7.59 -29.84
CA LYS A 64 -0.23 -7.64 -29.24
C LYS A 64 0.35 -6.25 -28.89
N ASP A 65 -0.02 -5.21 -29.66
CA ASP A 65 0.54 -3.85 -29.57
C ASP A 65 -0.22 -2.96 -28.56
N GLU A 66 -1.36 -3.45 -28.02
CA GLU A 66 -2.10 -2.78 -26.96
C GLU A 66 -1.35 -2.82 -25.63
N ASN A 67 -1.67 -1.84 -24.77
CA ASN A 67 -1.19 -1.83 -23.40
C ASN A 67 -1.95 -2.89 -22.58
N ALA A 68 -1.24 -3.55 -21.67
CA ALA A 68 -1.83 -4.44 -20.70
C ALA A 68 -2.79 -3.71 -19.75
N ILE A 69 -3.80 -4.42 -19.25
CA ILE A 69 -4.63 -3.95 -18.14
C ILE A 69 -3.86 -4.26 -16.85
N TYR A 70 -3.15 -3.25 -16.34
CA TYR A 70 -2.28 -3.41 -15.18
C TYR A 70 -2.97 -3.03 -13.87
N PHE A 71 -3.44 -4.03 -13.11
CA PHE A 71 -4.14 -3.90 -11.82
C PHE A 71 -3.34 -4.52 -10.66
N LEU A 72 -2.01 -4.55 -10.77
CA LEU A 72 -1.09 -5.19 -9.82
C LEU A 72 -0.33 -4.20 -8.91
N GLY A 73 -0.72 -2.92 -8.89
CA GLY A 73 -0.03 -1.88 -8.09
C GLY A 73 0.00 -2.14 -6.58
N ASN A 74 -0.93 -2.97 -6.08
CA ASN A 74 -0.97 -3.48 -4.71
C ASN A 74 0.14 -4.51 -4.40
N SER A 75 0.87 -4.99 -5.40
CA SER A 75 2.01 -5.91 -5.26
C SER A 75 3.29 -5.26 -5.78
N LEU A 76 3.26 -4.71 -7.00
CA LEU A 76 4.37 -4.00 -7.63
C LEU A 76 3.80 -2.87 -8.50
N GLY A 77 4.21 -1.64 -8.25
CA GLY A 77 3.84 -0.49 -9.06
C GLY A 77 4.56 -0.44 -10.40
N LEU A 78 4.01 0.33 -11.35
CA LEU A 78 4.63 0.55 -12.66
C LEU A 78 5.84 1.48 -12.54
N GLN A 79 6.86 1.28 -13.37
CA GLN A 79 8.05 2.13 -13.37
C GLN A 79 7.72 3.55 -13.88
N PRO A 80 7.98 4.61 -13.09
CA PRO A 80 7.99 5.98 -13.60
C PRO A 80 9.05 6.17 -14.68
N LYS A 81 8.73 6.89 -15.76
CA LYS A 81 9.66 7.14 -16.88
C LYS A 81 10.95 7.83 -16.43
N MET A 82 10.87 8.70 -15.42
CA MET A 82 12.01 9.44 -14.87
C MET A 82 13.01 8.56 -14.10
N VAL A 83 12.65 7.32 -13.72
CA VAL A 83 13.59 6.41 -13.03
C VAL A 83 14.86 6.20 -13.85
N LYS A 84 14.73 6.00 -15.17
CA LYS A 84 15.87 5.81 -16.07
C LYS A 84 16.79 7.03 -16.05
N THR A 85 16.24 8.22 -16.26
CA THR A 85 16.97 9.49 -16.23
C THR A 85 17.74 9.66 -14.92
N TYR A 86 17.10 9.38 -13.77
CA TYR A 86 17.73 9.58 -12.45
C TYR A 86 18.80 8.54 -12.13
N LEU A 87 18.66 7.32 -12.62
CA LEU A 87 19.72 6.32 -12.52
C LEU A 87 20.91 6.72 -13.41
N GLU A 88 20.66 7.15 -14.65
CA GLU A 88 21.70 7.63 -15.56
C GLU A 88 22.45 8.83 -14.99
N GLU A 89 21.77 9.80 -14.36
CA GLU A 89 22.40 10.93 -13.67
C GLU A 89 23.39 10.47 -12.59
N GLU A 90 23.03 9.47 -11.77
CA GLU A 90 23.90 8.98 -10.70
C GLU A 90 25.03 8.08 -11.22
N LEU A 91 24.78 7.28 -12.26
CA LEU A 91 25.82 6.49 -12.94
C LEU A 91 26.88 7.40 -13.58
N ASP A 92 26.43 8.44 -14.29
CA ASP A 92 27.29 9.46 -14.88
C ASP A 92 28.10 10.20 -13.81
N LYS A 93 27.45 10.61 -12.72
CA LYS A 93 28.13 11.26 -11.59
C LYS A 93 29.20 10.33 -11.01
N TRP A 94 28.87 9.05 -10.80
CA TRP A 94 29.82 8.09 -10.25
C TRP A 94 31.01 7.88 -11.20
N ALA A 95 30.76 7.73 -12.50
CA ALA A 95 31.81 7.56 -13.49
C ALA A 95 32.73 8.79 -13.62
N LYS A 96 32.18 10.00 -13.57
CA LYS A 96 32.93 11.24 -13.81
C LYS A 96 33.74 11.72 -12.61
N ILE A 97 33.18 11.60 -11.40
CA ILE A 97 33.77 12.24 -10.21
C ILE A 97 33.91 11.31 -9.00
N ALA A 98 33.54 10.02 -9.11
CA ALA A 98 33.74 9.02 -8.08
C ALA A 98 33.30 9.50 -6.67
N ALA A 99 34.20 9.43 -5.68
CA ALA A 99 33.92 9.76 -4.29
C ALA A 99 33.43 11.19 -4.06
N TYR A 100 33.75 12.14 -4.94
CA TYR A 100 33.21 13.50 -4.83
C TYR A 100 31.67 13.55 -4.95
N GLY A 101 31.05 12.53 -5.56
CA GLY A 101 29.59 12.37 -5.60
C GLY A 101 28.90 12.25 -4.23
N HIS A 102 29.67 12.01 -3.16
CA HIS A 102 29.16 12.07 -1.79
C HIS A 102 28.64 13.45 -1.41
N GLU A 103 29.28 14.52 -1.90
CA GLU A 103 29.00 15.90 -1.47
C GLU A 103 28.32 16.75 -2.55
N VAL A 104 28.45 16.38 -3.83
CA VAL A 104 27.99 17.20 -4.96
C VAL A 104 26.86 16.55 -5.77
N GLY A 105 26.16 17.40 -6.54
CA GLY A 105 25.10 17.00 -7.46
C GLY A 105 23.70 17.19 -6.90
N LYS A 106 22.68 16.78 -7.67
CA LYS A 106 21.26 16.93 -7.29
C LYS A 106 20.88 16.08 -6.07
N ARG A 107 21.55 14.93 -5.89
CA ARG A 107 21.36 13.98 -4.79
C ARG A 107 22.72 13.63 -4.19
N PRO A 108 23.36 14.51 -3.40
CA PRO A 108 24.62 14.18 -2.72
C PRO A 108 24.45 12.88 -1.93
N TRP A 109 25.34 11.89 -2.11
CA TRP A 109 25.07 10.55 -1.57
C TRP A 109 25.00 10.49 -0.04
N ILE A 110 25.61 11.47 0.64
CA ILE A 110 25.54 11.54 2.10
C ILE A 110 24.17 11.93 2.65
N THR A 111 23.41 12.73 1.90
CA THR A 111 22.06 13.20 2.25
C THR A 111 21.02 12.77 1.22
N GLY A 112 21.32 11.74 0.41
CA GLY A 112 20.51 11.38 -0.74
C GLY A 112 19.09 10.99 -0.35
N ASP A 113 18.96 10.15 0.67
CA ASP A 113 17.68 9.81 1.30
C ASP A 113 16.98 11.04 1.91
N GLU A 114 17.71 11.85 2.67
CA GLU A 114 17.20 13.08 3.32
C GLU A 114 16.65 14.10 2.31
N SER A 115 17.32 14.25 1.16
CA SER A 115 16.99 15.24 0.13
C SER A 115 15.58 15.08 -0.46
N ILE A 116 14.98 13.90 -0.32
CA ILE A 116 13.64 13.59 -0.84
C ILE A 116 12.61 13.33 0.27
N VAL A 117 13.00 13.35 1.56
CA VAL A 117 12.08 13.13 2.69
C VAL A 117 10.94 14.15 2.68
N GLY A 118 11.21 15.41 2.32
CA GLY A 118 10.20 16.45 2.23
C GLY A 118 9.04 16.10 1.28
N LEU A 119 9.27 15.25 0.26
CA LEU A 119 8.24 14.81 -0.67
C LEU A 119 7.30 13.74 -0.07
N MET A 120 7.65 13.13 1.06
CA MET A 120 6.81 12.15 1.75
C MET A 120 5.77 12.79 2.65
N LYS A 121 5.98 14.04 3.11
CA LYS A 121 5.18 14.70 4.16
C LYS A 121 3.68 14.64 3.90
N ASP A 122 3.26 15.04 2.69
CA ASP A 122 1.84 15.10 2.33
C ASP A 122 1.25 13.72 1.97
N ILE A 123 2.11 12.72 1.73
CA ILE A 123 1.69 11.34 1.43
C ILE A 123 1.34 10.60 2.72
N VAL A 124 2.12 10.80 3.79
CA VAL A 124 1.92 10.14 5.09
C VAL A 124 1.29 11.04 6.15
N GLY A 125 1.17 12.34 5.88
CA GLY A 125 0.65 13.33 6.83
C GLY A 125 1.48 13.41 8.11
N ALA A 126 2.78 13.64 7.95
CA ALA A 126 3.74 13.74 9.04
C ALA A 126 4.77 14.86 8.82
N ASN A 127 5.42 15.30 9.90
CA ASN A 127 6.51 16.25 9.81
C ASN A 127 7.77 15.59 9.26
N GLU A 128 8.64 16.39 8.64
CA GLU A 128 9.87 15.89 7.99
C GLU A 128 10.78 15.13 8.96
N LYS A 129 10.92 15.62 10.21
CA LYS A 129 11.74 15.00 11.26
C LYS A 129 11.15 13.69 11.81
N GLU A 130 9.89 13.41 11.50
CA GLU A 130 9.22 12.18 11.90
C GLU A 130 9.36 11.09 10.83
N ILE A 131 10.01 11.37 9.69
CA ILE A 131 10.13 10.45 8.55
C ILE A 131 11.61 10.16 8.26
N ALA A 132 11.95 8.89 8.08
CA ALA A 132 13.24 8.47 7.50
C ALA A 132 13.01 7.53 6.32
N LEU A 133 13.84 7.66 5.29
CA LEU A 133 13.89 6.73 4.17
C LEU A 133 15.12 5.85 4.33
N MET A 134 14.91 4.59 4.69
CA MET A 134 16.00 3.68 5.08
C MET A 134 15.61 2.23 4.91
N ASN A 135 16.62 1.38 4.68
CA ASN A 135 16.54 -0.08 4.62
C ASN A 135 15.36 -0.61 3.77
N ALA A 136 14.94 -1.85 4.04
CA ALA A 136 13.72 -2.44 3.52
C ALA A 136 12.66 -2.52 4.64
N LEU A 137 11.40 -2.77 4.26
CA LEU A 137 10.24 -2.72 5.15
C LEU A 137 10.42 -3.58 6.41
N THR A 138 10.64 -4.89 6.27
CA THR A 138 10.73 -5.79 7.43
C THR A 138 11.95 -5.49 8.32
N VAL A 139 13.03 -4.96 7.74
CA VAL A 139 14.18 -4.47 8.54
C VAL A 139 13.74 -3.29 9.40
N ASN A 140 13.06 -2.30 8.83
CA ASN A 140 12.53 -1.17 9.59
C ASN A 140 11.54 -1.64 10.68
N LEU A 141 10.67 -2.60 10.35
CA LEU A 141 9.73 -3.16 11.31
C LEU A 141 10.45 -3.77 12.52
N HIS A 142 11.52 -4.54 12.29
CA HIS A 142 12.37 -5.06 13.37
C HIS A 142 13.02 -3.97 14.20
N LEU A 143 13.62 -2.96 13.56
CA LEU A 143 14.30 -1.86 14.28
C LEU A 143 13.35 -1.06 15.16
N LEU A 144 12.12 -0.83 14.67
CA LEU A 144 11.05 -0.17 15.42
C LEU A 144 10.59 -1.06 16.58
N MET A 145 10.27 -2.34 16.33
CA MET A 145 9.86 -3.27 17.39
C MET A 145 10.93 -3.41 18.47
N LEU A 146 12.21 -3.56 18.14
CA LEU A 146 13.31 -3.63 19.12
C LEU A 146 13.35 -2.42 20.07
N SER A 147 12.81 -1.27 19.65
CA SER A 147 12.86 -0.03 20.41
C SER A 147 11.55 0.26 21.17
N PHE A 148 10.40 -0.13 20.62
CA PHE A 148 9.07 0.07 21.21
C PHE A 148 8.56 -1.12 22.02
N PHE A 149 8.87 -2.35 21.60
CA PHE A 149 8.47 -3.57 22.30
C PHE A 149 9.48 -3.89 23.41
N LYS A 150 9.17 -3.44 24.62
CA LYS A 150 9.94 -3.72 25.84
C LYS A 150 9.06 -4.51 26.82
N PRO A 151 8.92 -5.82 26.62
CA PRO A 151 7.97 -6.62 27.39
C PRO A 151 8.32 -6.65 28.88
N THR A 152 7.30 -6.74 29.71
CA THR A 152 7.37 -6.92 31.16
C THR A 152 6.50 -8.12 31.57
N PRO A 153 6.64 -8.69 32.78
CA PRO A 153 5.80 -9.82 33.21
C PRO A 153 4.29 -9.57 33.14
N LYS A 154 3.84 -8.30 33.24
CA LYS A 154 2.41 -7.93 33.14
C LYS A 154 2.00 -7.50 31.74
N ARG A 155 2.92 -6.91 30.96
CA ARG A 155 2.66 -6.29 29.66
C ARG A 155 3.69 -6.79 28.64
N TYR A 156 3.37 -7.88 27.96
CA TYR A 156 4.30 -8.59 27.07
C TYR A 156 3.68 -8.99 25.73
N LYS A 157 2.38 -8.76 25.52
CA LYS A 157 1.72 -9.19 24.29
C LYS A 157 1.90 -8.21 23.14
N ILE A 158 1.88 -8.73 21.92
CA ILE A 158 1.72 -7.96 20.69
C ILE A 158 0.33 -8.28 20.10
N LEU A 159 -0.49 -7.26 19.89
CA LEU A 159 -1.82 -7.37 19.30
C LEU A 159 -1.74 -7.10 17.79
N LEU A 160 -2.27 -8.01 16.97
CA LEU A 160 -2.30 -7.89 15.51
C LEU A 160 -3.59 -8.47 14.91
N GLU A 161 -3.86 -8.19 13.64
CA GLU A 161 -4.89 -8.88 12.86
C GLU A 161 -4.49 -10.33 12.53
N ALA A 162 -5.46 -11.23 12.56
CA ALA A 162 -5.26 -12.59 12.04
C ALA A 162 -5.06 -12.55 10.52
N LYS A 163 -4.24 -13.47 10.00
CA LYS A 163 -3.82 -13.48 8.59
C LYS A 163 -3.12 -12.18 8.17
N ALA A 164 -2.39 -11.53 9.09
CA ALA A 164 -1.42 -10.49 8.76
C ALA A 164 -0.49 -10.95 7.62
N PHE A 165 0.11 -9.99 6.91
CA PHE A 165 1.05 -10.34 5.85
C PHE A 165 2.16 -11.25 6.42
N PRO A 166 2.59 -12.33 5.72
CA PRO A 166 3.48 -13.32 6.31
C PRO A 166 4.74 -12.73 6.93
N SER A 167 5.36 -11.72 6.30
CA SER A 167 6.56 -11.08 6.84
C SER A 167 6.32 -10.40 8.19
N ASP A 168 5.18 -9.74 8.38
CA ASP A 168 4.82 -9.07 9.63
C ASP A 168 4.57 -10.12 10.72
N HIS A 169 3.88 -11.19 10.38
CA HIS A 169 3.65 -12.34 11.27
C HIS A 169 4.98 -12.92 11.76
N TYR A 170 5.90 -13.25 10.84
CA TYR A 170 7.21 -13.81 11.17
C TYR A 170 8.08 -12.80 11.94
N ALA A 171 7.97 -11.51 11.63
CA ALA A 171 8.70 -10.48 12.37
C ALA A 171 8.24 -10.41 13.83
N ILE A 172 6.93 -10.49 14.08
CA ILE A 172 6.37 -10.54 15.43
C ILE A 172 6.81 -11.82 16.16
N GLU A 173 6.65 -12.99 15.53
CA GLU A 173 7.08 -14.28 16.12
C GLU A 173 8.55 -14.24 16.54
N SER A 174 9.43 -13.77 15.66
CA SER A 174 10.87 -13.69 15.94
C SER A 174 11.23 -12.64 16.99
N GLN A 175 10.50 -11.53 17.11
CA GLN A 175 10.68 -10.60 18.23
C GLN A 175 10.29 -11.24 19.56
N LEU A 176 9.17 -11.97 19.61
CA LEU A 176 8.76 -12.69 20.82
C LEU A 176 9.81 -13.72 21.24
N GLN A 177 10.33 -14.50 20.29
CA GLN A 177 11.41 -15.46 20.53
C GLN A 177 12.70 -14.79 21.00
N LEU A 178 13.08 -13.65 20.41
CA LEU A 178 14.26 -12.88 20.80
C LEU A 178 14.20 -12.43 22.26
N HIS A 179 12.99 -12.18 22.78
CA HIS A 179 12.72 -11.84 24.18
C HIS A 179 12.46 -13.05 25.09
N GLY A 180 12.58 -14.29 24.58
CA GLY A 180 12.34 -15.51 25.34
C GLY A 180 10.87 -15.74 25.72
N LEU A 181 9.93 -15.14 24.99
CA LEU A 181 8.50 -15.25 25.25
C LEU A 181 7.87 -16.42 24.49
N ASN A 182 6.84 -17.03 25.09
CA ASN A 182 6.02 -18.02 24.40
C ASN A 182 5.15 -17.32 23.34
N ILE A 183 5.19 -17.84 22.11
CA ILE A 183 4.46 -17.24 20.96
C ILE A 183 2.95 -17.30 21.18
N GLU A 184 2.38 -18.44 21.56
CA GLU A 184 0.93 -18.62 21.71
C GLU A 184 0.34 -17.71 22.79
N GLU A 185 1.09 -17.50 23.88
CA GLU A 185 0.66 -16.63 24.99
C GLU A 185 0.83 -15.13 24.68
N SER A 186 1.83 -14.80 23.87
CA SER A 186 2.27 -13.41 23.65
C SER A 186 1.79 -12.80 22.34
N MET A 187 1.40 -13.62 21.36
CA MET A 187 0.93 -13.17 20.05
C MET A 187 -0.60 -13.16 19.99
N ARG A 188 -1.20 -12.01 20.28
CA ARG A 188 -2.66 -11.87 20.35
C ARG A 188 -3.24 -11.50 18.99
N MET A 189 -3.79 -12.48 18.26
CA MET A 189 -4.43 -12.25 16.96
C MET A 189 -5.94 -12.03 17.07
N ILE A 190 -6.49 -11.01 16.41
CA ILE A 190 -7.94 -10.80 16.26
C ILE A 190 -8.43 -11.42 14.95
N LYS A 191 -9.44 -12.29 15.02
CA LYS A 191 -10.02 -12.97 13.86
C LYS A 191 -11.37 -12.34 13.50
N PRO A 192 -11.77 -12.35 12.21
CA PRO A 192 -13.14 -12.05 11.81
C PRO A 192 -14.13 -12.95 12.54
N ARG A 193 -15.38 -12.47 12.67
CA ARG A 193 -16.50 -13.30 13.14
C ARG A 193 -16.74 -14.45 12.17
N GLU A 194 -17.37 -15.51 12.65
CA GLU A 194 -17.73 -16.65 11.80
C GLU A 194 -18.59 -16.20 10.61
N GLY A 195 -18.19 -16.60 9.40
CA GLY A 195 -18.85 -16.19 8.15
C GLY A 195 -18.41 -14.83 7.60
N GLU A 196 -17.52 -14.10 8.29
CA GLU A 196 -16.96 -12.83 7.83
C GLU A 196 -15.49 -12.98 7.39
N GLU A 197 -15.07 -12.13 6.44
CA GLU A 197 -13.68 -12.08 5.97
C GLU A 197 -12.90 -10.90 6.57
N THR A 198 -13.61 -9.85 7.01
CA THR A 198 -13.05 -8.58 7.52
C THR A 198 -13.26 -8.46 9.03
N LEU A 199 -12.41 -7.69 9.71
CA LEU A 199 -12.60 -7.39 11.12
C LEU A 199 -13.62 -6.28 11.32
N ARG A 200 -14.42 -6.33 12.37
CA ARG A 200 -15.23 -5.19 12.76
C ARG A 200 -14.46 -4.31 13.75
N ILE A 201 -14.61 -2.99 13.63
CA ILE A 201 -13.88 -2.06 14.50
C ILE A 201 -14.29 -2.24 15.97
N GLU A 202 -15.56 -2.50 16.25
CA GLU A 202 -16.04 -2.76 17.62
C GLU A 202 -15.34 -3.96 18.27
N ASP A 203 -15.02 -5.01 17.51
CA ASP A 203 -14.33 -6.20 18.02
C ASP A 203 -12.87 -5.87 18.35
N ILE A 204 -12.21 -5.03 17.53
CA ILE A 204 -10.85 -4.56 17.78
C ILE A 204 -10.82 -3.72 19.07
N LEU A 205 -11.75 -2.77 19.20
CA LEU A 205 -11.83 -1.89 20.37
C LEU A 205 -12.16 -2.66 21.65
N GLU A 206 -13.05 -3.65 21.59
CA GLU A 206 -13.39 -4.49 22.74
C GLU A 206 -12.18 -5.29 23.25
N VAL A 207 -11.37 -5.87 22.35
CA VAL A 207 -10.14 -6.57 22.73
C VAL A 207 -9.14 -5.62 23.39
N ILE A 208 -8.96 -4.43 22.84
CA ILE A 208 -8.07 -3.42 23.43
C ILE A 208 -8.57 -3.02 24.83
N GLU A 209 -9.87 -2.80 25.01
CA GLU A 209 -10.42 -2.42 26.31
C GLU A 209 -10.20 -3.52 27.36
N LYS A 210 -10.51 -4.78 27.01
CA LYS A 210 -10.42 -5.92 27.94
C LYS A 210 -8.99 -6.35 28.25
N GLU A 211 -8.10 -6.33 27.26
CA GLU A 211 -6.77 -6.94 27.36
C GLU A 211 -5.62 -5.93 27.34
N GLY A 212 -5.91 -4.64 27.14
CA GLY A 212 -4.94 -3.58 26.89
C GLY A 212 -3.83 -3.44 27.95
N ASP A 213 -4.10 -3.77 29.21
CA ASP A 213 -3.08 -3.73 30.26
C ASP A 213 -1.95 -4.76 30.07
N SER A 214 -2.23 -5.83 29.31
CA SER A 214 -1.28 -6.89 28.98
C SER A 214 -0.58 -6.73 27.63
N ILE A 215 -1.03 -5.78 26.82
CA ILE A 215 -0.53 -5.54 25.46
C ILE A 215 0.55 -4.46 25.50
N ALA A 216 1.77 -4.79 25.08
CA ALA A 216 2.86 -3.81 24.98
C ALA A 216 2.77 -3.01 23.69
N VAL A 217 2.53 -3.69 22.58
CA VAL A 217 2.46 -3.11 21.24
C VAL A 217 1.21 -3.59 20.52
N ILE A 218 0.47 -2.66 19.92
CA ILE A 218 -0.51 -2.95 18.88
C ILE A 218 0.18 -2.69 17.55
N LEU A 219 0.21 -3.70 16.68
CA LEU A 219 0.82 -3.63 15.37
C LEU A 219 -0.16 -4.18 14.33
N PHE A 220 -0.76 -3.29 13.54
CA PHE A 220 -1.70 -3.64 12.49
C PHE A 220 -1.17 -3.22 11.12
N SER A 221 -1.60 -3.87 10.05
CA SER A 221 -1.52 -3.22 8.75
C SER A 221 -2.45 -1.98 8.71
N GLY A 222 -2.12 -0.96 7.91
CA GLY A 222 -3.03 0.15 7.63
C GLY A 222 -4.16 -0.29 6.70
N VAL A 223 -3.79 -1.03 5.65
CA VAL A 223 -4.73 -1.70 4.74
C VAL A 223 -4.35 -3.19 4.67
N HIS A 224 -5.29 -4.06 5.02
CA HIS A 224 -5.09 -5.50 4.99
C HIS A 224 -4.82 -5.99 3.57
N PHE A 225 -3.69 -6.66 3.33
CA PHE A 225 -3.26 -7.04 1.97
C PHE A 225 -4.30 -7.90 1.25
N TYR A 226 -4.86 -8.91 1.93
CA TYR A 226 -5.81 -9.85 1.32
C TYR A 226 -7.20 -9.26 1.15
N THR A 227 -7.85 -8.77 2.20
CA THR A 227 -9.23 -8.26 2.12
C THR A 227 -9.32 -6.88 1.48
N GLY A 228 -8.25 -6.07 1.51
CA GLY A 228 -8.29 -4.68 1.11
C GLY A 228 -8.93 -3.76 2.14
N GLN A 229 -9.23 -4.28 3.35
CA GLN A 229 -9.81 -3.52 4.45
C GLN A 229 -8.84 -2.45 4.95
N HIS A 230 -9.26 -1.19 4.91
CA HIS A 230 -8.58 -0.07 5.55
C HIS A 230 -9.02 -0.01 7.02
N PHE A 231 -8.08 -0.22 7.94
CA PHE A 231 -8.37 -0.17 9.37
C PHE A 231 -8.54 1.27 9.85
N ASN A 232 -9.37 1.47 10.88
CA ASN A 232 -9.56 2.78 11.51
C ASN A 232 -8.36 3.13 12.40
N ILE A 233 -7.25 3.53 11.76
CA ILE A 233 -5.98 3.91 12.38
C ILE A 233 -6.17 4.87 13.58
N PRO A 234 -6.90 6.00 13.47
CA PRO A 234 -7.04 6.92 14.61
C PRO A 234 -7.82 6.31 15.78
N ALA A 235 -8.86 5.50 15.53
CA ALA A 235 -9.61 4.84 16.61
C ALA A 235 -8.75 3.81 17.36
N ILE A 236 -8.01 2.97 16.62
CA ILE A 236 -7.11 1.96 17.18
C ILE A 236 -5.99 2.63 17.97
N THR A 237 -5.39 3.70 17.42
CA THR A 237 -4.32 4.47 18.08
C THR A 237 -4.80 5.05 19.40
N LYS A 238 -5.94 5.75 19.40
CA LYS A 238 -6.52 6.35 20.60
C LYS A 238 -6.84 5.30 21.67
N ALA A 239 -7.46 4.19 21.28
CA ALA A 239 -7.83 3.12 22.22
C ALA A 239 -6.60 2.44 22.82
N GLY A 240 -5.60 2.09 22.00
CA GLY A 240 -4.37 1.45 22.48
C GLY A 240 -3.59 2.33 23.45
N GLN A 241 -3.41 3.60 23.12
CA GLN A 241 -2.71 4.56 23.97
C GLN A 241 -3.44 4.85 25.27
N ALA A 242 -4.78 4.86 25.27
CA ALA A 242 -5.58 4.98 26.49
C ALA A 242 -5.33 3.82 27.48
N LYS A 243 -4.92 2.65 26.98
CA LYS A 243 -4.51 1.49 27.79
C LYS A 243 -3.00 1.39 28.02
N GLY A 244 -2.24 2.41 27.62
CA GLY A 244 -0.78 2.47 27.76
C GLY A 244 0.00 1.61 26.76
N CYS A 245 -0.61 1.16 25.67
CA CYS A 245 0.08 0.46 24.59
C CYS A 245 0.82 1.46 23.69
N TYR A 246 1.95 1.04 23.12
CA TYR A 246 2.44 1.67 21.89
C TYR A 246 1.65 1.14 20.69
N VAL A 247 1.28 2.01 19.76
CA VAL A 247 0.49 1.64 18.58
C VAL A 247 1.25 2.02 17.32
N GLY A 248 1.57 1.02 16.51
CA GLY A 248 2.22 1.21 15.23
C GLY A 248 1.57 0.44 14.10
N PHE A 249 1.97 0.80 12.87
CA PHE A 249 1.34 0.26 11.67
C PHE A 249 2.34 -0.11 10.57
N ASP A 250 2.10 -1.25 9.92
CA ASP A 250 2.63 -1.53 8.59
C ASP A 250 1.74 -0.86 7.55
N LEU A 251 2.29 0.12 6.83
CA LEU A 251 1.56 0.92 5.85
C LEU A 251 1.90 0.54 4.41
N ALA A 252 2.43 -0.66 4.16
CA ALA A 252 2.83 -1.11 2.83
C ALA A 252 1.73 -1.01 1.78
N HIS A 253 0.49 -1.29 2.16
CA HIS A 253 -0.68 -1.20 1.29
C HIS A 253 -1.48 0.10 1.48
N ALA A 254 -1.05 1.00 2.38
CA ALA A 254 -1.75 2.24 2.71
C ALA A 254 -1.06 3.48 2.11
N VAL A 255 0.27 3.57 2.21
CA VAL A 255 1.03 4.72 1.68
C VAL A 255 0.89 4.80 0.16
N GLY A 256 0.44 5.97 -0.33
CA GLY A 256 0.13 6.20 -1.74
C GLY A 256 -1.22 5.63 -2.20
N ASN A 257 -2.02 5.03 -1.30
CA ASN A 257 -3.32 4.41 -1.61
C ASN A 257 -4.49 5.11 -0.90
N VAL A 258 -4.34 5.38 0.40
CA VAL A 258 -5.34 6.08 1.24
C VAL A 258 -4.75 7.36 1.81
N GLU A 259 -5.61 8.30 2.21
CA GLU A 259 -5.17 9.51 2.91
C GLU A 259 -4.71 9.15 4.33
N LEU A 260 -3.52 9.63 4.71
CA LEU A 260 -2.89 9.36 5.99
C LEU A 260 -2.57 10.68 6.70
N TYR A 261 -2.76 10.70 8.01
CA TYR A 261 -2.43 11.83 8.88
C TYR A 261 -1.71 11.33 10.13
N LEU A 262 -0.56 10.66 9.95
CA LEU A 262 0.12 9.93 11.04
C LEU A 262 0.45 10.81 12.25
N HIS A 263 0.86 12.05 12.01
CA HIS A 263 1.13 13.01 13.08
C HIS A 263 -0.15 13.36 13.84
N ASP A 264 -1.19 13.84 13.15
CA ASP A 264 -2.45 14.28 13.78
C ASP A 264 -3.20 13.12 14.46
N TRP A 265 -3.06 11.90 13.94
CA TRP A 265 -3.63 10.69 14.56
C TRP A 265 -2.86 10.23 15.79
N GLY A 266 -1.68 10.80 16.07
CA GLY A 266 -0.88 10.46 17.22
C GLY A 266 -0.23 9.08 17.15
N VAL A 267 -0.10 8.48 15.96
CA VAL A 267 0.52 7.15 15.75
C VAL A 267 1.91 7.11 16.39
N ASP A 268 2.31 6.05 17.08
CA ASP A 268 3.62 6.03 17.76
C ASP A 268 4.76 5.77 16.78
N PHE A 269 4.58 4.80 15.89
CA PHE A 269 5.51 4.49 14.81
C PHE A 269 4.81 3.87 13.61
N ALA A 270 5.42 3.93 12.43
CA ALA A 270 4.95 3.21 11.26
C ALA A 270 6.11 2.87 10.33
N CYS A 271 5.91 1.93 9.41
CA CYS A 271 6.86 1.68 8.32
C CYS A 271 6.13 1.23 7.06
N TRP A 272 6.76 1.39 5.90
CA TRP A 272 6.18 0.99 4.62
C TRP A 272 7.26 0.65 3.60
N CYS A 273 6.93 -0.25 2.66
CA CYS A 273 7.69 -0.39 1.44
C CYS A 273 7.31 0.71 0.43
N SER A 274 8.18 0.97 -0.54
CA SER A 274 7.91 1.93 -1.62
C SER A 274 7.60 1.28 -2.98
N TYR A 275 7.71 -0.04 -3.09
CA TYR A 275 7.61 -0.72 -4.38
C TYR A 275 6.17 -1.00 -4.87
N LYS A 276 5.16 -0.75 -4.02
CA LYS A 276 3.73 -0.93 -4.36
C LYS A 276 3.16 0.33 -4.99
N TYR A 277 2.23 1.02 -4.33
CA TYR A 277 1.58 2.24 -4.83
C TYR A 277 2.53 3.43 -4.98
N LEU A 278 3.70 3.41 -4.33
CA LEU A 278 4.79 4.38 -4.52
C LEU A 278 5.72 4.02 -5.69
N ASN A 279 5.45 2.96 -6.46
CA ASN A 279 6.07 2.72 -7.78
C ASN A 279 7.61 2.72 -7.81
N ALA A 280 8.29 2.43 -6.69
CA ALA A 280 9.75 2.53 -6.59
C ALA A 280 10.51 1.25 -7.01
N GLY A 281 9.84 0.29 -7.66
CA GLY A 281 10.46 -0.96 -8.14
C GLY A 281 10.78 -1.98 -7.03
N ALA A 282 10.85 -3.26 -7.40
CA ALA A 282 10.98 -4.36 -6.44
C ALA A 282 12.18 -4.19 -5.49
N GLY A 283 11.96 -4.36 -4.18
CA GLY A 283 13.01 -4.18 -3.17
C GLY A 283 13.45 -2.74 -2.93
N GLY A 284 12.71 -1.74 -3.44
CA GLY A 284 12.99 -0.32 -3.24
C GLY A 284 13.14 0.09 -1.78
N ILE A 285 13.83 1.22 -1.56
CA ILE A 285 14.10 1.78 -0.22
C ILE A 285 12.79 2.07 0.52
N ALA A 286 12.69 1.58 1.76
CA ALA A 286 11.49 1.71 2.59
C ALA A 286 11.46 3.04 3.36
N GLY A 287 10.30 3.35 3.93
CA GLY A 287 10.14 4.44 4.88
C GLY A 287 9.86 3.94 6.30
N ALA A 288 10.19 4.78 7.25
CA ALA A 288 9.86 4.63 8.66
C ALA A 288 9.37 5.97 9.21
N PHE A 289 8.46 5.89 10.17
CA PHE A 289 7.91 7.02 10.89
C PHE A 289 8.03 6.79 12.39
N ILE A 290 8.44 7.81 13.14
CA ILE A 290 8.30 7.88 14.60
C ILE A 290 7.79 9.26 14.94
N HIS A 291 6.68 9.32 15.67
CA HIS A 291 6.10 10.60 16.06
C HIS A 291 7.04 11.38 16.98
N GLU A 292 7.11 12.69 16.79
CA GLU A 292 8.02 13.59 17.50
C GLU A 292 7.90 13.53 19.03
N LYS A 293 6.74 13.14 19.57
CA LYS A 293 6.55 12.91 21.01
C LYS A 293 7.52 11.86 21.58
N HIS A 294 8.07 11.00 20.73
CA HIS A 294 9.04 9.96 21.07
C HIS A 294 10.49 10.33 20.74
N ALA A 295 10.74 11.51 20.16
CA ALA A 295 12.05 11.88 19.61
C ALA A 295 13.23 11.78 20.61
N HIS A 296 12.93 11.94 21.90
CA HIS A 296 13.92 11.92 22.98
C HIS A 296 13.74 10.76 23.99
N THR A 297 12.64 10.01 23.91
CA THR A 297 12.29 8.93 24.86
C THR A 297 12.51 7.54 24.28
N ILE A 298 12.29 7.37 22.97
CA ILE A 298 12.53 6.11 22.26
C ILE A 298 13.81 6.24 21.45
N LYS A 299 14.77 5.36 21.76
CA LYS A 299 16.09 5.32 21.11
C LYS A 299 16.25 3.98 20.37
N PRO A 300 16.94 3.98 19.22
CA PRO A 300 17.25 2.75 18.50
C PRO A 300 18.07 1.79 19.35
N ALA A 301 17.65 0.51 19.39
CA ALA A 301 18.43 -0.55 20.04
C ALA A 301 19.71 -0.90 19.26
N LEU A 302 19.65 -0.79 17.92
CA LEU A 302 20.77 -1.02 17.01
C LEU A 302 21.13 0.31 16.34
N VAL A 303 22.32 0.83 16.65
CA VAL A 303 22.80 2.11 16.13
C VAL A 303 23.81 1.91 15.01
N GLY A 304 23.84 2.88 14.08
CA GLY A 304 24.89 2.95 13.07
C GLY A 304 25.29 4.40 12.80
N TRP A 305 26.37 4.57 12.05
CA TRP A 305 27.02 5.87 11.88
C TRP A 305 26.18 6.89 11.09
N PHE A 306 25.10 6.46 10.42
CA PHE A 306 24.16 7.38 9.74
C PHE A 306 23.10 7.97 10.67
N GLY A 307 22.90 7.38 11.84
CA GLY A 307 22.11 7.96 12.92
C GLY A 307 22.89 9.01 13.71
N HIS A 308 24.16 9.25 13.35
CA HIS A 308 25.03 10.25 13.96
C HIS A 308 24.90 11.60 13.24
N GLU A 309 24.93 12.69 14.01
CA GLU A 309 24.86 14.08 13.54
C GLU A 309 25.81 14.36 12.37
N LEU A 310 25.24 14.85 11.25
CA LEU A 310 25.98 15.04 10.01
C LEU A 310 27.22 15.95 10.19
N SER A 311 27.07 17.02 10.99
CA SER A 311 28.13 18.01 11.24
C SER A 311 29.38 17.46 11.94
N THR A 312 29.26 16.31 12.60
CA THR A 312 30.37 15.68 13.35
C THR A 312 30.69 14.26 12.89
N ARG A 313 29.93 13.72 11.91
CA ARG A 313 30.03 12.33 11.41
C ARG A 313 31.43 11.91 10.99
N PHE A 314 32.19 12.80 10.35
CA PHE A 314 33.56 12.51 9.89
C PHE A 314 34.66 12.92 10.87
N LYS A 315 34.33 13.31 12.12
CA LYS A 315 35.37 13.53 13.14
C LYS A 315 36.06 12.24 13.56
N MET A 316 35.41 11.07 13.35
CA MET A 316 35.97 9.74 13.61
C MET A 316 36.55 9.57 15.04
N ASP A 317 35.96 10.25 16.03
CA ASP A 317 36.43 10.25 17.43
C ASP A 317 35.72 9.20 18.30
N ASN A 318 34.88 8.35 17.69
CA ASN A 318 34.05 7.34 18.33
C ASN A 318 33.08 7.89 19.40
N LYS A 319 32.68 9.18 19.31
CA LYS A 319 31.69 9.78 20.20
C LYS A 319 30.34 9.98 19.48
N LEU A 320 29.46 8.99 19.58
CA LEU A 320 28.14 9.03 18.96
C LEU A 320 27.29 10.21 19.47
N GLN A 321 26.90 11.09 18.56
CA GLN A 321 25.90 12.14 18.71
C GLN A 321 24.65 11.68 17.96
N LEU A 322 23.80 10.92 18.65
CA LEU A 322 22.61 10.34 18.03
C LEU A 322 21.61 11.44 17.65
N ILE A 323 21.18 11.44 16.40
CA ILE A 323 20.11 12.32 15.91
C ILE A 323 18.80 11.91 16.59
N PRO A 324 18.03 12.86 17.17
CA PRO A 324 16.72 12.56 17.76
C PRO A 324 15.71 11.97 16.77
N GLY A 325 14.76 11.19 17.29
CA GLY A 325 13.67 10.62 16.50
C GLY A 325 14.10 9.56 15.48
N VAL A 326 13.29 9.38 14.44
CA VAL A 326 13.49 8.29 13.46
C VAL A 326 14.80 8.41 12.68
N CYS A 327 15.35 9.62 12.53
CA CYS A 327 16.63 9.81 11.85
C CYS A 327 17.79 9.12 12.59
N GLY A 328 17.70 8.94 13.92
CA GLY A 328 18.66 8.17 14.69
C GLY A 328 18.68 6.67 14.35
N PHE A 329 17.63 6.15 13.70
CA PHE A 329 17.51 4.73 13.33
C PHE A 329 18.20 4.40 12.00
N ARG A 330 18.74 5.39 11.27
CA ARG A 330 19.52 5.17 10.05
C ARG A 330 20.84 4.49 10.41
N ILE A 331 21.10 3.29 9.88
CA ILE A 331 22.28 2.50 10.27
C ILE A 331 23.48 2.80 9.36
N SER A 332 23.28 2.80 8.05
CA SER A 332 24.35 2.88 7.04
C SER A 332 24.05 3.94 5.97
N ASN A 333 25.03 4.19 5.10
CA ASN A 333 24.86 5.01 3.89
C ASN A 333 23.55 4.64 3.15
N PRO A 334 22.79 5.63 2.66
CA PRO A 334 21.59 5.35 1.88
C PRO A 334 21.95 4.69 0.54
N PRO A 335 21.16 3.70 0.08
CA PRO A 335 21.37 3.06 -1.22
C PRO A 335 20.93 4.01 -2.34
N ILE A 336 21.82 4.89 -2.80
CA ILE A 336 21.47 6.00 -3.72
C ILE A 336 20.72 5.55 -4.99
N LEU A 337 21.08 4.41 -5.58
CA LEU A 337 20.37 3.93 -6.77
C LEU A 337 18.90 3.59 -6.48
N LEU A 338 18.60 3.08 -5.27
CA LEU A 338 17.22 2.87 -4.83
C LEU A 338 16.52 4.19 -4.51
N VAL A 339 17.25 5.19 -4.01
CA VAL A 339 16.73 6.57 -3.82
C VAL A 339 16.25 7.16 -5.14
N CYS A 340 16.94 6.94 -6.26
CA CYS A 340 16.52 7.45 -7.57
C CYS A 340 15.12 7.00 -7.97
N SER A 341 14.82 5.71 -7.78
CA SER A 341 13.51 5.14 -8.14
C SER A 341 12.37 5.74 -7.32
N LEU A 342 12.59 5.88 -6.00
CA LEU A 342 11.64 6.52 -5.10
C LEU A 342 11.48 8.00 -5.45
N HIS A 343 12.58 8.74 -5.64
CA HIS A 343 12.56 10.16 -6.01
C HIS A 343 11.68 10.40 -7.25
N ALA A 344 11.89 9.62 -8.33
CA ALA A 344 11.10 9.73 -9.55
C ALA A 344 9.59 9.54 -9.30
N SER A 345 9.20 8.61 -8.42
CA SER A 345 7.79 8.46 -8.07
C SER A 345 7.28 9.61 -7.20
N LEU A 346 8.05 10.05 -6.20
CA LEU A 346 7.60 11.09 -5.27
C LEU A 346 7.39 12.44 -5.95
N GLU A 347 8.11 12.75 -7.03
CA GLU A 347 7.83 13.93 -7.84
C GLU A 347 6.51 13.87 -8.60
N ILE A 348 6.05 12.67 -8.97
CA ILE A 348 4.71 12.49 -9.54
C ILE A 348 3.67 12.76 -8.45
N PHE A 349 3.85 12.20 -7.26
CA PHE A 349 2.96 12.46 -6.12
C PHE A 349 2.91 13.96 -5.76
N LYS A 350 4.05 14.67 -5.82
CA LYS A 350 4.14 16.12 -5.57
C LYS A 350 3.31 16.95 -6.56
N GLN A 351 3.19 16.50 -7.81
CA GLN A 351 2.38 17.17 -8.83
C GLN A 351 0.88 16.95 -8.62
N ALA A 352 0.50 15.93 -7.85
CA ALA A 352 -0.86 15.64 -7.45
C ALA A 352 -1.09 16.02 -5.97
N THR A 353 -2.21 15.58 -5.40
CA THR A 353 -2.42 15.56 -3.95
C THR A 353 -3.04 14.22 -3.59
N MET A 354 -2.78 13.72 -2.37
CA MET A 354 -3.41 12.49 -1.90
C MET A 354 -4.95 12.60 -1.93
N LYS A 355 -5.51 13.76 -1.62
CA LYS A 355 -6.95 14.02 -1.72
C LYS A 355 -7.50 13.88 -3.15
N ALA A 356 -6.79 14.42 -4.15
CA ALA A 356 -7.20 14.28 -5.55
C ALA A 356 -7.09 12.82 -6.04
N LEU A 357 -5.97 12.15 -5.70
CA LEU A 357 -5.77 10.74 -6.02
C LEU A 357 -6.83 9.86 -5.36
N ARG A 358 -7.14 10.11 -4.09
CA ARG A 358 -8.16 9.39 -3.32
C ARG A 358 -9.55 9.60 -3.91
N LYS A 359 -9.91 10.83 -4.28
CA LYS A 359 -11.18 11.13 -4.96
C LYS A 359 -11.32 10.32 -6.25
N LYS A 360 -10.30 10.30 -7.11
CA LYS A 360 -10.31 9.47 -8.33
C LYS A 360 -10.39 7.99 -7.99
N SER A 361 -9.59 7.52 -7.03
CA SER A 361 -9.57 6.12 -6.60
C SER A 361 -10.93 5.62 -6.15
N VAL A 362 -11.67 6.43 -5.37
CA VAL A 362 -13.01 6.09 -4.88
C VAL A 362 -13.97 5.89 -6.05
N LEU A 363 -13.98 6.81 -7.02
CA LEU A 363 -14.83 6.70 -8.20
C LEU A 363 -14.41 5.54 -9.12
N LEU A 364 -13.11 5.37 -9.37
CA LEU A 364 -12.57 4.31 -10.24
C LEU A 364 -12.81 2.91 -9.69
N THR A 365 -12.56 2.70 -8.40
CA THR A 365 -12.82 1.42 -7.71
C THR A 365 -14.32 1.17 -7.54
N GLY A 366 -15.08 2.23 -7.28
CA GLY A 366 -16.54 2.16 -7.21
C GLY A 366 -17.20 1.83 -8.56
N TYR A 367 -16.63 2.32 -9.66
CA TYR A 367 -17.05 1.94 -11.02
C TYR A 367 -16.80 0.46 -11.29
N LEU A 368 -15.61 -0.05 -10.92
CA LEU A 368 -15.30 -1.47 -11.00
C LEU A 368 -16.29 -2.32 -10.19
N GLU A 369 -16.56 -1.93 -8.94
CA GLU A 369 -17.54 -2.60 -8.08
C GLU A 369 -18.95 -2.57 -8.68
N TYR A 370 -19.37 -1.42 -9.23
CA TYR A 370 -20.67 -1.25 -9.86
C TYR A 370 -20.86 -2.23 -11.03
N LEU A 371 -19.87 -2.31 -11.93
CA LEU A 371 -19.92 -3.20 -13.09
C LEU A 371 -19.96 -4.67 -12.69
N ILE A 372 -19.15 -5.08 -11.71
CA ILE A 372 -19.17 -6.46 -11.19
C ILE A 372 -20.54 -6.79 -10.59
N LYS A 373 -21.08 -5.92 -9.73
CA LYS A 373 -22.39 -6.12 -9.09
C LYS A 373 -23.53 -6.09 -10.11
N HIS A 374 -23.44 -5.27 -11.15
CA HIS A 374 -24.44 -5.26 -12.22
C HIS A 374 -24.46 -6.59 -12.98
N ASN A 375 -23.28 -7.15 -13.30
CA ASN A 375 -23.18 -8.39 -14.06
C ASN A 375 -23.49 -9.64 -13.22
N TYR A 376 -23.15 -9.65 -11.92
CA TYR A 376 -23.17 -10.83 -11.04
C TYR A 376 -23.93 -10.68 -9.71
N GLY A 377 -24.75 -9.64 -9.55
CA GLY A 377 -25.51 -9.40 -8.32
C GLY A 377 -26.46 -10.55 -7.94
N LYS A 378 -26.74 -10.67 -6.63
CA LYS A 378 -27.48 -11.80 -6.02
C LYS A 378 -28.86 -12.07 -6.62
N ASP A 379 -29.53 -11.05 -7.14
CA ASP A 379 -30.87 -11.21 -7.77
C ASP A 379 -30.83 -12.01 -9.09
N LYS A 380 -29.64 -12.26 -9.65
CA LYS A 380 -29.43 -13.15 -10.80
C LYS A 380 -29.20 -14.61 -10.42
N ALA A 381 -29.43 -15.01 -9.16
CA ALA A 381 -29.36 -16.41 -8.70
C ALA A 381 -30.24 -17.39 -9.49
N ALA A 382 -31.19 -16.90 -10.31
CA ALA A 382 -31.95 -17.70 -11.27
C ALA A 382 -31.13 -18.14 -12.51
N THR A 383 -29.90 -17.65 -12.68
CA THR A 383 -29.01 -18.02 -13.79
C THR A 383 -27.97 -19.04 -13.31
N LYS A 384 -27.60 -20.01 -14.17
CA LYS A 384 -26.52 -20.99 -13.93
C LYS A 384 -25.11 -20.35 -13.88
N LYS A 385 -25.03 -19.02 -13.77
CA LYS A 385 -23.77 -18.27 -13.79
C LYS A 385 -22.95 -18.53 -12.53
N PRO A 386 -21.61 -18.50 -12.63
CA PRO A 386 -20.75 -18.50 -11.45
C PRO A 386 -21.11 -17.35 -10.50
N VAL A 387 -21.23 -17.67 -9.20
CA VAL A 387 -21.29 -16.67 -8.14
C VAL A 387 -19.96 -15.92 -8.06
N VAL A 388 -20.03 -14.59 -8.04
CA VAL A 388 -18.90 -13.67 -7.87
C VAL A 388 -19.13 -12.84 -6.61
N ASN A 389 -18.20 -12.87 -5.66
CA ASN A 389 -18.28 -12.07 -4.43
C ASN A 389 -17.07 -11.15 -4.29
N ILE A 390 -17.30 -9.92 -3.88
CA ILE A 390 -16.25 -8.98 -3.47
C ILE A 390 -16.14 -9.07 -1.95
N ILE A 391 -14.97 -9.48 -1.44
CA ILE A 391 -14.72 -9.58 0.01
C ILE A 391 -14.21 -8.26 0.60
N THR A 392 -13.73 -7.35 -0.25
CA THR A 392 -13.33 -6.01 0.17
C THR A 392 -14.56 -5.24 0.65
N PRO A 393 -14.45 -4.47 1.77
CA PRO A 393 -15.56 -3.65 2.25
C PRO A 393 -16.19 -2.78 1.15
N SER A 394 -17.52 -2.70 1.16
CA SER A 394 -18.28 -1.87 0.21
C SER A 394 -18.28 -0.39 0.59
N HIS A 395 -18.11 -0.08 1.88
CA HIS A 395 -17.98 1.30 2.33
C HIS A 395 -16.65 1.86 1.85
N VAL A 396 -16.72 2.95 1.08
CA VAL A 396 -15.54 3.49 0.39
C VAL A 396 -14.42 3.87 1.35
N GLU A 397 -14.74 4.31 2.56
CA GLU A 397 -13.75 4.71 3.59
C GLU A 397 -13.06 3.55 4.30
N GLU A 398 -13.60 2.34 4.16
CA GLU A 398 -13.06 1.11 4.73
C GLU A 398 -12.19 0.34 3.72
N ARG A 399 -11.81 0.96 2.60
CA ARG A 399 -10.92 0.34 1.60
C ARG A 399 -10.01 1.34 0.87
N GLY A 400 -8.91 0.81 0.32
CA GLY A 400 -8.12 1.48 -0.71
C GLY A 400 -8.68 1.28 -2.11
N CYS A 401 -7.82 1.27 -3.12
CA CYS A 401 -8.22 1.03 -4.52
C CYS A 401 -8.33 -0.45 -4.92
N GLN A 402 -8.01 -1.38 -4.03
CA GLN A 402 -8.07 -2.82 -4.31
C GLN A 402 -9.48 -3.35 -4.11
N LEU A 403 -9.94 -4.22 -5.00
CA LEU A 403 -11.00 -5.20 -4.72
C LEU A 403 -10.43 -6.61 -4.76
N THR A 404 -10.79 -7.42 -3.77
CA THR A 404 -10.54 -8.86 -3.78
C THR A 404 -11.81 -9.59 -4.16
N ILE A 405 -11.75 -10.27 -5.29
CA ILE A 405 -12.87 -10.94 -5.93
C ILE A 405 -12.69 -12.45 -5.76
N THR A 406 -13.76 -13.12 -5.34
CA THR A 406 -13.83 -14.57 -5.18
C THR A 406 -14.90 -15.13 -6.11
N PHE A 407 -14.73 -16.37 -6.51
CA PHE A 407 -15.55 -17.03 -7.52
C PHE A 407 -16.00 -18.40 -6.99
N SER A 408 -17.19 -18.83 -7.40
CA SER A 408 -17.65 -20.22 -7.19
C SER A 408 -16.92 -21.24 -8.07
N VAL A 409 -16.34 -20.79 -9.19
CA VAL A 409 -15.39 -21.57 -10.01
C VAL A 409 -13.96 -21.41 -9.49
N PRO A 410 -13.02 -22.33 -9.78
CA PRO A 410 -11.64 -22.19 -9.32
C PRO A 410 -11.01 -20.87 -9.76
N ASN A 411 -10.57 -20.06 -8.81
CA ASN A 411 -9.90 -18.78 -9.07
C ASN A 411 -8.63 -18.93 -9.93
N LYS A 412 -7.95 -20.09 -9.87
CA LYS A 412 -6.79 -20.40 -10.72
C LYS A 412 -7.15 -20.34 -12.21
N ASP A 413 -8.30 -20.87 -12.59
CA ASP A 413 -8.69 -20.96 -14.00
C ASP A 413 -9.09 -19.58 -14.52
N VAL A 414 -9.86 -18.83 -13.73
CA VAL A 414 -10.19 -17.42 -14.03
C VAL A 414 -8.93 -16.59 -14.17
N PHE A 415 -7.97 -16.75 -13.24
CA PHE A 415 -6.70 -16.03 -13.27
C PHE A 415 -5.87 -16.34 -14.52
N GLN A 416 -5.74 -17.61 -14.89
CA GLN A 416 -5.01 -18.02 -16.10
C GLN A 416 -5.65 -17.46 -17.37
N GLU A 417 -6.98 -17.45 -17.46
CA GLU A 417 -7.68 -16.88 -18.61
C GLU A 417 -7.56 -15.34 -18.69
N LEU A 418 -7.45 -14.66 -17.55
CA LEU A 418 -7.14 -13.23 -17.47
C LEU A 418 -5.70 -12.94 -17.94
N GLU A 419 -4.73 -13.71 -17.46
CA GLU A 419 -3.31 -13.57 -17.85
C GLU A 419 -3.11 -13.76 -19.35
N LYS A 420 -3.73 -14.79 -19.94
CA LYS A 420 -3.69 -15.04 -21.40
C LYS A 420 -4.16 -13.85 -22.23
N ARG A 421 -5.03 -13.00 -21.67
CA ARG A 421 -5.64 -11.84 -22.32
C ARG A 421 -4.98 -10.51 -21.92
N GLY A 422 -3.80 -10.56 -21.30
CA GLY A 422 -3.01 -9.36 -20.99
C GLY A 422 -3.49 -8.58 -19.76
N VAL A 423 -4.22 -9.22 -18.84
CA VAL A 423 -4.56 -8.63 -17.54
C VAL A 423 -3.50 -9.01 -16.53
N VAL A 424 -2.89 -8.02 -15.88
CA VAL A 424 -1.88 -8.20 -14.84
C VAL A 424 -2.51 -7.90 -13.48
N CYS A 425 -2.76 -8.93 -12.69
CA CYS A 425 -3.33 -8.84 -11.35
C CYS A 425 -2.71 -9.92 -10.43
N ASP A 426 -3.10 -9.95 -9.16
CA ASP A 426 -2.54 -10.91 -8.18
C ASP A 426 -3.59 -11.95 -7.79
N LYS A 427 -3.18 -13.20 -7.61
CA LYS A 427 -4.02 -14.26 -7.05
C LYS A 427 -3.46 -14.70 -5.69
N ARG A 428 -4.31 -14.67 -4.67
CA ARG A 428 -3.99 -15.16 -3.33
C ARG A 428 -4.83 -16.36 -2.96
N ASN A 429 -4.14 -17.44 -2.62
CA ASN A 429 -4.77 -18.64 -2.10
C ASN A 429 -5.42 -18.36 -0.72
N PRO A 430 -6.53 -19.05 -0.39
CA PRO A 430 -7.16 -20.07 -1.22
C PRO A 430 -7.98 -19.49 -2.39
N ASN A 431 -8.71 -18.36 -2.24
CA ASN A 431 -9.86 -18.10 -3.11
C ASN A 431 -9.94 -16.71 -3.78
N GLY A 432 -8.95 -15.82 -3.65
CA GLY A 432 -9.09 -14.42 -4.09
C GLY A 432 -8.22 -14.01 -5.29
N ILE A 433 -8.80 -13.31 -6.27
CA ILE A 433 -8.05 -12.47 -7.23
C ILE A 433 -8.14 -11.03 -6.75
N ARG A 434 -7.00 -10.36 -6.57
CA ARG A 434 -6.89 -8.97 -6.15
C ARG A 434 -6.65 -8.10 -7.36
N VAL A 435 -7.55 -7.16 -7.61
CA VAL A 435 -7.44 -6.16 -8.67
C VAL A 435 -7.39 -4.77 -8.06
N ALA A 436 -6.38 -4.00 -8.40
CA ALA A 436 -6.14 -2.66 -7.86
C ALA A 436 -6.03 -1.63 -9.00
N PRO A 437 -7.14 -1.02 -9.45
CA PRO A 437 -7.10 0.13 -10.34
C PRO A 437 -6.49 1.36 -9.64
N VAL A 438 -5.20 1.61 -9.88
CA VAL A 438 -4.43 2.70 -9.29
C VAL A 438 -4.74 4.03 -10.00
N PRO A 439 -5.09 5.10 -9.27
CA PRO A 439 -5.54 6.37 -9.87
C PRO A 439 -4.48 7.08 -10.70
N LEU A 440 -3.19 6.79 -10.51
CA LEU A 440 -2.10 7.43 -11.25
C LEU A 440 -2.02 7.02 -12.72
N TYR A 441 -2.29 5.75 -13.00
CA TYR A 441 -2.07 5.20 -14.34
C TYR A 441 -3.23 4.39 -14.88
N ASN A 442 -4.22 3.98 -14.08
CA ASN A 442 -5.40 3.30 -14.62
C ASN A 442 -6.50 4.29 -15.01
N SER A 443 -7.21 3.92 -16.07
CA SER A 443 -8.36 4.65 -16.62
C SER A 443 -9.66 3.91 -16.33
N PHE A 444 -10.80 4.60 -16.45
CA PHE A 444 -12.12 4.00 -16.38
C PHE A 444 -12.34 3.02 -17.54
N HIS A 445 -11.77 3.29 -18.72
CA HIS A 445 -11.77 2.35 -19.84
C HIS A 445 -10.98 1.07 -19.54
N ASP A 446 -9.85 1.12 -18.83
CA ASP A 446 -9.16 -0.10 -18.36
C ASP A 446 -10.10 -0.97 -17.50
N VAL A 447 -10.87 -0.33 -16.60
CA VAL A 447 -11.86 -1.01 -15.74
C VAL A 447 -12.98 -1.62 -16.57
N TYR A 448 -13.53 -0.88 -17.54
CA TYR A 448 -14.54 -1.38 -18.46
C TYR A 448 -14.05 -2.62 -19.23
N LYS A 449 -12.87 -2.54 -19.86
CA LYS A 449 -12.26 -3.66 -20.59
C LYS A 449 -12.07 -4.87 -19.68
N PHE A 450 -11.55 -4.68 -18.46
CA PHE A 450 -11.40 -5.76 -17.49
C PHE A 450 -12.72 -6.47 -17.19
N THR A 451 -13.78 -5.71 -16.88
CA THR A 451 -15.07 -6.30 -16.50
C THR A 451 -15.73 -7.06 -17.66
N ASN A 452 -15.59 -6.57 -18.89
CA ASN A 452 -16.04 -7.29 -20.08
C ASN A 452 -15.26 -8.59 -20.29
N LEU A 453 -13.93 -8.56 -20.13
CA LEU A 453 -13.09 -9.75 -20.23
C LEU A 453 -13.44 -10.78 -19.15
N LEU A 454 -13.56 -10.33 -17.89
CA LEU A 454 -14.01 -11.17 -16.79
C LEU A 454 -15.37 -11.80 -17.10
N THR A 455 -16.27 -11.03 -17.71
CA THR A 455 -17.60 -11.50 -18.07
C THR A 455 -17.58 -12.58 -19.14
N SER A 456 -16.81 -12.35 -20.20
CA SER A 456 -16.56 -13.33 -21.26
C SER A 456 -15.95 -14.64 -20.72
N ILE A 457 -14.98 -14.54 -19.81
CA ILE A 457 -14.32 -15.71 -19.20
C ILE A 457 -15.32 -16.53 -18.39
N LEU A 458 -16.08 -15.90 -17.49
CA LEU A 458 -17.01 -16.60 -16.61
C LEU A 458 -18.20 -17.19 -17.37
N ASP A 459 -18.70 -16.52 -18.41
CA ASP A 459 -19.76 -17.05 -19.27
C ASP A 459 -19.26 -18.23 -20.12
N SER A 460 -17.97 -18.25 -20.51
CA SER A 460 -17.39 -19.40 -21.23
C SER A 460 -17.17 -20.63 -20.33
N ALA A 461 -16.89 -20.43 -19.04
CA ALA A 461 -16.72 -21.53 -18.08
C ALA A 461 -18.02 -22.33 -17.87
N GLU A 462 -19.19 -21.72 -18.13
CA GLU A 462 -20.50 -22.39 -18.12
C GLU A 462 -20.62 -23.45 -19.22
N THR A 463 -20.01 -23.24 -20.39
CA THR A 463 -20.13 -24.17 -21.53
C THR A 463 -19.26 -25.42 -21.44
N LYS A 464 -18.32 -25.48 -20.49
CA LYS A 464 -17.38 -26.61 -20.32
C LYS A 464 -17.82 -27.64 -19.27
N ASN A 465 -18.80 -27.29 -18.42
CA ASN A 465 -19.42 -28.18 -17.43
C ASN A 465 -20.86 -28.51 -17.86
#